data_AF-A0A7Y3UP74-F1
#
_entry.id   AF-A0A7Y3UP74-F1
#
_cell.length_a   1.000
_cell.length_b   1.000
_cell.length_c   1.000
_cell.angle_alpha   90.00
_cell.angle_beta   90.00
_cell.angle_gamma   90.00
#
_symmetry.space_group_name_H-M   'P 1'
#
loop_
_entity.id
_entity.type
_entity.pdbx_description
1 polymer ?
#
loop_
_entity_poly.entity_id
_entity_poly.type
_entity_poly.pdbx_seq_one_letter_code
_entity_poly.pdbx_strand_id
1 'polypeptide(L)'
;MTGPRQSGKTTLCQALFPHKPYVSLENPDKRRVAVKDPSQFLADFPDGVVLDEIQKARDVRSIIQVQDLSRFEMFLKGSGKNNLSFYPEP
;
A
#
# COMPACT_ATOMS: atom_id res chain seq x y z
N MET A 1 -1.63 24.17 -5.26
CA MET A 1 -1.05 23.21 -6.21
C MET A 1 -1.54 21.80 -5.86
N THR A 2 -2.83 21.54 -5.79
CA THR A 2 -3.75 21.21 -6.92
C THR A 2 -3.23 20.08 -7.82
N GLY A 3 -3.40 18.84 -7.34
CA GLY A 3 -3.40 17.62 -8.14
C GLY A 3 -4.54 16.73 -7.62
N PRO A 4 -5.32 16.08 -8.49
CA PRO A 4 -6.70 15.72 -8.20
C PRO A 4 -6.80 14.65 -7.11
N ARG A 5 -7.43 14.99 -5.97
CA ARG A 5 -7.92 14.04 -4.97
C ARG A 5 -9.06 13.14 -5.51
N GLN A 6 -9.18 13.00 -6.83
CA GLN A 6 -10.35 12.42 -7.51
C GLN A 6 -9.99 11.60 -8.76
N SER A 7 -8.79 11.03 -8.87
CA SER A 7 -8.44 10.17 -10.02
C SER A 7 -9.15 8.81 -10.04
N GLY A 8 -10.15 8.56 -9.18
CA GLY A 8 -10.87 7.29 -9.10
C GLY A 8 -10.04 6.07 -8.67
N LYS A 9 -8.76 6.23 -8.33
CA LYS A 9 -7.85 5.12 -8.01
C LYS A 9 -8.19 4.43 -6.69
N THR A 10 -8.54 5.18 -5.66
CA THR A 10 -9.04 4.60 -4.40
C THR A 10 -10.34 3.85 -4.64
N THR A 11 -11.26 4.45 -5.40
CA THR A 11 -12.51 3.82 -5.82
C THR A 11 -12.28 2.56 -6.66
N LEU A 12 -11.30 2.58 -7.56
CA LEU A 12 -10.93 1.45 -8.41
C LEU A 12 -10.27 0.33 -7.59
N CYS A 13 -9.35 0.66 -6.67
CA CYS A 13 -8.74 -0.34 -5.79
C CYS A 13 -9.79 -0.96 -4.86
N GLN A 14 -10.71 -0.15 -4.32
CA GLN A 14 -11.81 -0.66 -3.50
C GLN A 14 -12.81 -1.48 -4.32
N ALA A 15 -13.01 -1.16 -5.60
CA ALA A 15 -13.88 -1.92 -6.49
C ALA A 15 -13.24 -3.25 -6.94
N LEU A 16 -11.93 -3.27 -7.18
CA LEU A 16 -11.18 -4.46 -7.59
C LEU A 16 -10.87 -5.38 -6.41
N PHE A 17 -10.66 -4.81 -5.21
CA PHE A 17 -10.27 -5.53 -4.00
C PHE A 17 -11.17 -5.21 -2.81
N PRO A 18 -12.50 -5.40 -2.92
CA PRO A 18 -13.44 -5.03 -1.86
C PRO A 18 -13.24 -5.82 -0.56
N HIS A 19 -12.55 -6.96 -0.64
CA HIS A 19 -12.29 -7.85 0.51
C HIS A 19 -10.96 -7.57 1.21
N LYS A 20 -10.07 -6.76 0.61
CA LYS A 20 -8.77 -6.47 1.22
C LYS A 20 -8.88 -5.27 2.17
N PRO A 21 -8.22 -5.31 3.33
CA PRO A 21 -8.12 -4.14 4.19
C PRO A 21 -7.47 -2.96 3.45
N TYR A 22 -7.97 -1.75 3.71
CA TYR A 22 -7.38 -0.51 3.19
C TYR A 22 -6.71 0.26 4.31
N VAL A 23 -5.43 0.56 4.16
CA VAL A 23 -4.64 1.31 5.13
C VAL A 23 -3.97 2.49 4.44
N SER A 24 -4.24 3.70 4.96
CA SER A 24 -3.57 4.91 4.50
C SER A 24 -2.46 5.32 5.46
N LEU A 25 -1.24 5.44 4.94
CA LEU A 25 -0.07 5.92 5.70
C LEU A 25 -0.03 7.46 5.79
N GLU A 26 -1.09 8.16 5.37
CA GLU A 26 -1.39 9.51 5.85
C GLU A 26 -1.77 9.51 7.34
N ASN A 27 -2.40 8.42 7.82
CA ASN A 27 -2.70 8.27 9.23
C ASN A 27 -1.40 8.11 10.03
N PRO A 28 -1.08 9.02 10.96
CA PRO A 28 0.19 9.01 11.67
C PRO A 28 0.38 7.77 12.55
N ASP A 29 -0.70 7.20 13.10
CA ASP A 29 -0.62 5.98 13.91
C ASP A 29 -0.29 4.77 13.06
N LYS A 30 -0.96 4.60 11.92
CA LYS A 30 -0.68 3.52 10.98
C LYS A 30 0.75 3.63 10.43
N ARG A 31 1.18 4.84 10.07
CA ARG A 31 2.55 5.11 9.64
C ARG A 31 3.57 4.77 10.72
N ARG A 32 3.31 5.14 11.98
CA ARG A 32 4.21 4.85 13.09
C ARG A 32 4.43 3.35 13.27
N VAL A 33 3.37 2.54 13.18
CA VAL A 33 3.49 1.06 13.24
C VAL A 33 4.32 0.56 12.05
N ALA A 34 3.95 0.96 10.83
CA ALA A 34 4.61 0.54 9.60
C ALA A 34 6.12 0.90 9.54
N VAL A 35 6.52 2.02 10.13
CA VAL A 35 7.93 2.45 10.20
C VAL A 35 8.67 1.78 11.36
N LYS A 36 8.01 1.55 12.49
CA LYS A 36 8.64 0.97 13.68
C LYS A 36 8.98 -0.51 13.47
N ASP A 37 8.06 -1.26 12.89
CA ASP A 37 8.23 -2.69 12.63
C ASP A 37 7.56 -3.07 11.30
N PRO A 38 8.25 -2.86 10.17
CA PRO A 38 7.67 -3.07 8.84
C PRO A 38 7.37 -4.55 8.56
N SER A 39 8.15 -5.48 9.14
CA SER A 39 7.93 -6.93 9.01
C SER A 39 6.67 -7.35 9.73
N GLN A 40 6.52 -6.95 11.00
CA GLN A 40 5.31 -7.27 11.76
C GLN A 40 4.08 -6.59 11.16
N PHE A 41 4.21 -5.34 10.70
CA PHE A 41 3.13 -4.63 10.04
C PHE A 41 2.59 -5.38 8.80
N LEU A 42 3.46 -6.01 8.00
CA LEU A 42 3.03 -6.85 6.89
C LEU A 42 2.44 -8.19 7.38
N ALA A 43 2.99 -8.78 8.43
CA ALA A 43 2.47 -10.01 9.03
C ALA A 43 1.05 -9.86 9.59
N ASP A 44 0.63 -8.65 9.96
CA ASP A 44 -0.74 -8.35 10.39
C ASP A 44 -1.77 -8.49 9.26
N PHE A 45 -1.33 -8.59 8.00
CA PHE A 45 -2.18 -8.71 6.81
C PHE A 45 -1.84 -9.96 5.99
N PRO A 46 -1.96 -11.18 6.54
CA PRO A 46 -1.49 -12.41 5.88
C PRO A 46 -2.13 -12.64 4.50
N ASP A 47 -3.34 -12.12 4.29
CA ASP A 47 -4.08 -12.19 3.03
C ASP A 47 -3.90 -10.95 2.15
N GLY A 48 -2.93 -10.07 2.40
CA GLY A 48 -2.71 -8.85 1.62
C GLY A 48 -3.51 -7.63 2.10
N VAL A 49 -3.09 -6.44 1.64
CA VAL A 49 -3.61 -5.14 2.11
C VAL A 49 -3.39 -4.06 1.05
N VAL A 50 -4.35 -3.14 0.90
CA VAL A 50 -4.20 -1.96 0.04
C VAL A 50 -3.49 -0.85 0.84
N LEU A 51 -2.24 -0.48 0.49
CA LEU A 51 -1.44 0.53 1.21
C LEU A 51 -1.31 1.87 0.50
N ASP A 52 -2.13 2.84 0.89
CA ASP A 52 -2.01 4.19 0.37
C ASP A 52 -0.79 4.94 0.95
N GLU A 53 -0.11 5.72 0.11
CA GLU A 53 1.04 6.56 0.47
C GLU A 53 2.26 5.80 1.02
N ILE A 54 2.56 4.61 0.48
CA ILE A 54 3.66 3.74 0.94
C ILE A 54 5.05 4.38 0.94
N GLN A 55 5.29 5.40 0.12
CA GLN A 55 6.57 6.11 0.15
C GLN A 55 6.86 6.76 1.53
N LYS A 56 5.83 6.90 2.38
CA LYS A 56 5.97 7.33 3.78
C LYS A 56 6.52 6.24 4.72
N ALA A 57 6.59 4.99 4.27
CA ALA A 57 7.17 3.84 4.96
C ALA A 57 8.08 3.05 3.98
N ARG A 58 9.27 3.60 3.70
CA ARG A 58 10.19 3.09 2.67
C ARG A 58 10.60 1.63 2.91
N ASP A 59 10.80 1.24 4.17
CA ASP A 59 11.26 -0.10 4.53
C ASP A 59 10.20 -1.18 4.26
N VAL A 60 8.91 -0.87 4.44
CA VAL A 60 7.80 -1.75 4.04
C VAL A 60 7.91 -2.06 2.55
N ARG A 61 8.10 -1.02 1.72
CA ARG A 61 8.29 -1.19 0.27
C ARG A 61 9.51 -2.05 -0.06
N SER A 62 10.62 -1.85 0.65
CA SER A 62 11.84 -2.64 0.45
C SER A 62 11.62 -4.12 0.75
N ILE A 63 10.93 -4.44 1.84
CA ILE A 63 10.64 -5.83 2.23
C ILE A 63 9.82 -6.55 1.16
N ILE A 64 8.78 -5.91 0.63
CA ILE A 64 7.93 -6.51 -0.40
C ILE A 64 8.71 -6.85 -1.66
N GLN A 65 9.63 -5.96 -2.06
CA GLN A 65 10.48 -6.17 -3.22
C GLN A 65 11.49 -7.30 -3.00
N VAL A 66 12.08 -7.40 -1.82
CA VAL A 66 13.13 -8.40 -1.51
C VAL A 66 12.52 -9.78 -1.29
N GLN A 67 11.38 -9.87 -0.61
CA GLN A 67 10.76 -11.14 -0.24
C GLN A 67 9.81 -11.67 -1.33
N ASP A 68 9.71 -10.98 -2.47
CA ASP A 68 8.73 -11.26 -3.52
C ASP A 68 7.33 -11.49 -2.93
N LEU A 69 6.95 -10.61 -1.99
CA LEU A 69 5.60 -10.57 -1.43
C LEU A 69 4.63 -9.96 -2.47
N SER A 70 4.89 -10.14 -3.76
CA SER A 70 3.95 -9.88 -4.85
C SER A 70 2.63 -10.62 -4.64
N ARG A 71 2.63 -11.71 -3.85
CA ARG A 71 1.47 -12.42 -3.31
C ARG A 71 0.57 -11.56 -2.40
N PHE A 72 1.12 -10.51 -1.80
CA PHE A 72 0.33 -9.51 -1.11
C PHE A 72 -0.14 -8.51 -2.15
N GLU A 73 -1.43 -8.55 -2.49
CA GLU A 73 -2.04 -7.55 -3.38
C GLU A 73 -1.95 -6.15 -2.77
N MET A 74 -0.82 -5.48 -3.00
CA MET A 74 -0.45 -4.22 -2.37
C MET A 74 -0.43 -3.07 -3.37
N PHE A 75 -1.40 -2.18 -3.21
CA PHE A 75 -1.51 -0.97 -4.03
C PHE A 75 -0.68 0.14 -3.45
N LEU A 76 0.34 0.57 -4.18
CA LEU A 76 1.25 1.62 -3.76
C LEU A 76 0.87 2.93 -4.44
N LYS A 77 0.52 3.97 -3.68
CA LYS A 77 0.42 5.33 -4.22
C LYS A 77 1.66 6.12 -3.82
N GLY A 78 2.42 6.62 -4.80
CA GLY A 78 3.49 7.61 -4.58
C GLY A 78 3.03 9.02 -4.96
N SER A 79 3.09 9.97 -4.03
CA SER A 79 2.82 11.38 -4.33
C SER A 79 3.89 11.95 -5.28
N GLY A 80 3.59 11.98 -6.58
CA GLY A 80 4.39 12.68 -7.61
C GLY A 80 4.58 11.94 -8.93
N LYS A 81 4.49 10.61 -8.94
CA LYS A 81 4.49 9.80 -10.17
C LYS A 81 3.40 8.74 -10.06
N ASN A 82 2.52 8.69 -11.07
CA ASN A 82 1.34 7.83 -11.18
C ASN A 82 1.67 6.32 -11.29
N ASN A 83 2.59 5.78 -10.51
CA ASN A 83 2.83 4.34 -10.49
C ASN A 83 1.85 3.69 -9.53
N LEU A 84 0.76 3.16 -10.08
CA LEU A 84 -0.02 2.11 -9.43
C LEU A 84 0.69 0.80 -9.80
N SER A 85 1.48 0.26 -8.89
CA SER A 85 2.10 -1.06 -9.09
C SER A 85 1.08 -2.12 -8.71
N PHE A 86 0.63 -2.87 -9.71
CA PHE A 86 -0.15 -4.10 -9.54
C PHE A 86 0.83 -5.26 -9.56
N TYR A 87 0.75 -6.11 -8.55
CA TYR A 87 1.42 -7.40 -8.54
C TYR A 87 0.30 -8.44 -8.60
N PRO A 88 -0.12 -8.87 -9.81
CA PRO A 88 -1.12 -9.92 -9.94
C PRO A 88 -0.52 -11.27 -9.53
N GLU A 89 -1.38 -12.17 -9.05
CA GLU A 89 -1.09 -13.61 -8.94
C GLU A 89 -0.62 -14.17 -10.31
N PRO A 90 0.25 -15.21 -10.34
CA PRO A 90 0.47 -16.00 -11.54
C PRO A 90 -0.77 -16.79 -11.98
#